data_AF-A0A7S3FYG6-F1
#
_entry.id   AF-A0A7S3FYG6-F1
#
_cell.length_a   1.000
_cell.length_b   1.000
_cell.length_c   1.000
_cell.angle_alpha   90.00
_cell.angle_beta   90.00
_cell.angle_gamma   90.00
#
_symmetry.space_group_name_H-M   'P 1'
#
loop_
_entity.id
_entity.type
_entity.pdbx_description
1 polymer ?
#
loop_
_entity_poly.entity_id
_entity_poly.type
_entity_poly.pdbx_seq_one_letter_code
_entity_poly.pdbx_strand_id
1 'polypeptide(L)'
;MGEEGRQLVYWLNSLPGKECLFVDSVKDCANGGALVEAATILCKKIDVEYTLPFIPPPTFGGGGEKKREEEMSNSISRCYHAMVMVKACAAQMGVEEEVEGWREEEEAVGIASGVSTSVLRFLHTCRTLFRYSDSYSHSHSRGGGDGDGDGERGSVREREEGKGNNGGVKA
;
A
#
# COMPACT_ATOMS: atom_id res chain seq x y z
N MET A 1 -18.27 -17.92 -13.88
CA MET A 1 -17.80 -16.84 -12.98
C MET A 1 -18.95 -16.48 -12.04
N GLY A 2 -18.75 -16.67 -10.73
CA GLY A 2 -19.75 -16.31 -9.71
C GLY A 2 -19.95 -14.79 -9.63
N GLU A 3 -21.03 -14.36 -8.96
CA GLU A 3 -21.38 -12.95 -8.78
C GLU A 3 -20.29 -12.15 -8.05
N GLU A 4 -19.68 -12.74 -7.04
CA GLU A 4 -18.61 -12.15 -6.24
C GLU A 4 -17.39 -11.73 -7.08
N GLY A 5 -16.95 -12.59 -8.02
CA GLY A 5 -15.82 -12.27 -8.90
C GLY A 5 -16.08 -11.06 -9.78
N ARG A 6 -17.33 -10.87 -10.25
CA ARG A 6 -17.71 -9.67 -11.02
C ARG A 6 -17.69 -8.41 -10.15
N GLN A 7 -18.17 -8.51 -8.91
CA GLN A 7 -18.16 -7.37 -7.99
C GLN A 7 -16.73 -6.94 -7.63
N LEU A 8 -15.81 -7.88 -7.44
CA LEU A 8 -14.40 -7.58 -7.16
C LEU A 8 -13.69 -6.94 -8.36
N VAL A 9 -13.95 -7.43 -9.58
CA VAL A 9 -13.42 -6.81 -10.81
C VAL A 9 -13.97 -5.41 -11.01
N TYR A 10 -15.28 -5.21 -10.79
CA TYR A 10 -15.90 -3.89 -10.86
C TYR A 10 -15.27 -2.92 -9.85
N TRP A 11 -15.11 -3.35 -8.60
CA TRP A 11 -14.43 -2.57 -7.57
C TRP A 11 -13.01 -2.21 -7.99
N LEU A 12 -12.23 -3.18 -8.48
CA LEU A 12 -10.85 -2.99 -8.93
C LEU A 12 -10.76 -1.96 -10.06
N ASN A 13 -11.73 -1.93 -10.98
CA ASN A 13 -11.79 -0.94 -12.05
C ASN A 13 -12.29 0.44 -11.59
N SER A 14 -12.97 0.52 -10.44
CA SER A 14 -13.45 1.79 -9.86
C SER A 14 -12.43 2.50 -8.96
N LEU A 15 -11.23 1.93 -8.77
CA LEU A 15 -10.22 2.52 -7.90
C LEU A 15 -9.73 3.89 -8.46
N PRO A 16 -9.72 4.95 -7.63
CA PRO A 16 -9.26 6.27 -8.06
C PRO A 16 -7.75 6.25 -8.34
N GLY A 17 -7.32 6.92 -9.41
CA GLY A 17 -5.90 6.96 -9.81
C GLY A 17 -5.41 5.72 -10.55
N LYS A 18 -6.32 4.81 -10.93
CA LYS A 18 -6.02 3.69 -11.82
C LYS A 18 -6.00 4.18 -13.28
N GLU A 19 -4.84 4.12 -13.93
CA GLU A 19 -4.66 4.75 -15.25
C GLU A 19 -4.63 3.74 -16.42
N CYS A 20 -4.18 2.49 -16.21
CA CYS A 20 -3.64 1.73 -17.34
C CYS A 20 -4.21 0.32 -17.58
N LEU A 21 -4.92 -0.31 -16.63
CA LEU A 21 -5.33 -1.72 -16.80
C LEU A 21 -6.80 -1.98 -16.48
N PHE A 22 -7.67 -1.81 -17.49
CA PHE A 22 -9.03 -2.32 -17.41
C PHE A 22 -9.02 -3.85 -17.38
N VAL A 23 -9.74 -4.43 -16.43
CA VAL A 23 -9.81 -5.87 -16.21
C VAL A 23 -11.24 -6.32 -16.54
N ASP A 24 -11.42 -7.21 -17.51
CA ASP A 24 -12.76 -7.75 -17.85
C ASP A 24 -13.15 -8.90 -16.93
N SER A 25 -12.15 -9.63 -16.42
CA SER A 25 -12.35 -10.84 -15.66
C SER A 25 -11.25 -11.05 -14.60
N VAL A 26 -11.57 -11.82 -13.56
CA VAL A 26 -10.59 -12.26 -12.54
C VAL A 26 -9.35 -12.91 -13.16
N LYS A 27 -9.47 -13.54 -14.33
CA LYS A 27 -8.33 -14.15 -15.02
C LYS A 27 -7.34 -13.13 -15.58
N ASP A 28 -7.81 -11.93 -15.94
CA ASP A 28 -6.95 -10.89 -16.50
C ASP A 28 -6.04 -10.28 -15.43
N CYS A 29 -6.37 -10.48 -14.14
CA CYS A 29 -5.49 -10.14 -13.02
C CYS A 29 -4.23 -11.02 -12.95
N ALA A 30 -4.18 -12.16 -13.65
CA ALA A 30 -3.03 -13.07 -13.62
C ALA A 30 -1.73 -12.42 -14.12
N ASN A 31 -1.81 -11.36 -14.93
CA ASN A 31 -0.63 -10.61 -15.36
C ASN A 31 0.02 -9.80 -14.20
N GLY A 32 -0.66 -9.67 -13.06
CA GLY A 32 -0.21 -8.95 -11.88
C GLY A 32 -0.25 -7.42 -11.97
N GLY A 33 -0.45 -6.83 -13.15
CA GLY A 33 -0.38 -5.38 -13.34
C GLY A 33 -1.48 -4.62 -12.60
N ALA A 34 -2.74 -5.04 -12.76
CA ALA A 34 -3.84 -4.41 -12.04
C ALA A 34 -3.76 -4.60 -10.51
N LEU A 35 -3.11 -5.68 -10.07
CA LEU A 35 -2.88 -5.97 -8.66
C LEU A 35 -1.80 -5.05 -8.08
N VAL A 36 -0.71 -4.82 -8.81
CA VAL A 36 0.35 -3.87 -8.45
C VAL A 36 -0.23 -2.45 -8.36
N GLU A 37 -1.07 -2.03 -9.31
CA GLU A 37 -1.72 -0.73 -9.26
C GLU A 37 -2.60 -0.58 -8.02
N ALA A 38 -3.47 -1.56 -7.74
CA ALA A 38 -4.33 -1.53 -6.55
C ALA A 38 -3.52 -1.47 -5.25
N ALA A 39 -2.47 -2.29 -5.14
CA ALA A 39 -1.58 -2.29 -3.98
C ALA A 39 -0.82 -0.96 -3.85
N THR A 40 -0.37 -0.36 -4.96
CA THR A 40 0.29 0.96 -4.96
C THR A 40 -0.65 2.07 -4.48
N ILE A 41 -1.90 2.07 -4.94
CA ILE A 41 -2.92 3.02 -4.48
C ILE A 41 -3.16 2.84 -2.98
N LEU A 42 -3.22 1.60 -2.49
CA LEU A 42 -3.35 1.32 -1.07
C LEU A 42 -2.16 1.87 -0.29
N CYS A 43 -0.91 1.55 -0.68
CA CYS A 43 0.29 2.06 -0.03
C CYS A 43 0.28 3.59 0.09
N LYS A 44 -0.07 4.30 -0.99
CA LYS A 44 -0.17 5.77 -1.00
C LYS A 44 -1.24 6.28 -0.04
N LYS A 45 -2.36 5.56 0.09
CA LYS A 45 -3.49 5.98 0.94
C LYS A 45 -3.17 5.93 2.44
N ILE A 46 -2.25 5.06 2.84
CA ILE A 46 -1.86 4.87 4.25
C ILE A 46 -0.39 5.22 4.52
N ASP A 47 0.23 5.97 3.60
CA ASP A 47 1.60 6.49 3.70
C ASP A 47 2.67 5.41 3.95
N VAL A 48 2.54 4.26 3.27
CA VAL A 48 3.57 3.22 3.26
C VAL A 48 4.58 3.50 2.16
N GLU A 49 5.80 3.85 2.54
CA GLU A 49 6.92 3.91 1.62
C GLU A 49 7.34 2.49 1.22
N TYR A 50 7.09 2.13 -0.04
CA TYR A 50 7.54 0.88 -0.62
C TYR A 50 8.31 1.14 -1.92
N THR A 51 9.60 0.82 -1.90
CA THR A 51 10.44 0.89 -3.09
C THR A 51 10.32 -0.41 -3.87
N LEU A 52 9.58 -0.38 -4.97
CA LEU A 52 9.56 -1.49 -5.92
C LEU A 52 10.99 -1.71 -6.47
N PRO A 53 11.58 -2.90 -6.36
CA PRO A 53 12.70 -3.24 -7.22
C PRO A 53 12.19 -3.22 -8.67
N PHE A 54 13.00 -2.67 -9.57
CA PHE A 54 12.63 -2.50 -10.98
C PHE A 54 12.16 -3.82 -11.60
N ILE A 55 10.88 -3.89 -11.98
CA ILE A 55 10.36 -4.97 -12.83
C ILE A 55 10.31 -4.41 -14.25
N PRO A 56 11.00 -5.03 -15.22
CA PRO A 56 10.93 -4.58 -16.59
C PRO A 56 9.48 -4.64 -17.11
N PRO A 57 9.03 -3.64 -17.89
CA PRO A 57 7.71 -3.67 -18.51
C PRO A 57 7.57 -4.90 -19.41
N PRO A 58 6.34 -5.44 -19.61
CA PRO A 58 6.13 -6.61 -20.44
C PRO A 58 6.63 -6.34 -21.88
N THR A 59 7.57 -7.15 -22.35
CA THR A 59 8.13 -7.05 -23.70
C THR A 59 7.17 -7.65 -24.72
N PHE A 60 6.36 -6.80 -25.37
CA PHE A 60 5.53 -7.22 -26.51
C PHE A 60 6.37 -7.37 -27.80
N GLY A 61 7.27 -8.36 -27.89
CA GLY A 61 7.91 -8.75 -29.16
C GLY A 61 8.92 -9.92 -29.09
N GLY A 62 8.69 -11.00 -29.86
CA GLY A 62 9.70 -12.03 -30.22
C GLY A 62 9.51 -13.47 -29.68
N GLY A 63 9.56 -14.50 -30.55
CA GLY A 63 10.00 -15.89 -30.24
C GLY A 63 9.27 -16.77 -29.20
N GLY A 64 8.53 -17.77 -29.67
CA GLY A 64 7.40 -18.46 -29.00
C GLY A 64 7.60 -19.44 -27.82
N GLU A 65 8.74 -19.50 -27.12
CA GLU A 65 8.82 -20.28 -25.85
C GLU A 65 9.58 -19.52 -24.75
N LYS A 66 10.78 -19.00 -25.05
CA LYS A 66 11.54 -18.16 -24.10
C LYS A 66 10.77 -16.91 -23.68
N LYS A 67 10.06 -16.27 -24.61
CA LYS A 67 9.22 -15.11 -24.28
C LYS A 67 8.05 -15.49 -23.37
N ARG A 68 7.50 -16.70 -23.51
CA ARG A 68 6.41 -17.17 -22.64
C ARG A 68 6.91 -17.43 -21.22
N GLU A 69 8.10 -18.00 -21.08
CA GLU A 69 8.77 -18.18 -19.79
C GLU A 69 9.09 -16.83 -19.13
N GLU A 70 9.62 -15.86 -19.90
CA GLU A 70 9.87 -14.49 -19.44
C GLU A 70 8.56 -13.77 -19.05
N GLU A 71 7.50 -13.87 -19.84
CA GLU A 71 6.18 -13.29 -19.53
C GLU A 71 5.56 -13.89 -18.26
N MET A 72 5.70 -15.20 -18.08
CA MET A 72 5.25 -15.88 -16.86
C MET A 72 6.06 -15.43 -15.65
N SER A 73 7.40 -15.39 -15.76
CA SER A 73 8.29 -14.90 -14.70
C SER A 73 7.94 -13.46 -14.31
N ASN A 74 7.76 -12.57 -15.28
CA ASN A 74 7.35 -11.18 -15.04
C ASN A 74 5.98 -11.06 -14.37
N SER A 75 5.05 -11.96 -14.69
CA SER A 75 3.72 -12.00 -14.07
C SER A 75 3.80 -12.46 -12.61
N ILE A 76 4.58 -13.50 -12.32
CA ILE A 76 4.85 -13.97 -10.96
C ILE A 76 5.50 -12.86 -10.14
N SER A 77 6.54 -12.18 -10.66
CA SER A 77 7.18 -11.06 -9.96
C SER A 77 6.18 -9.96 -9.63
N ARG A 78 5.35 -9.53 -10.59
CA ARG A 78 4.31 -8.51 -10.33
C ARG A 78 3.31 -8.95 -9.25
N CYS A 79 2.84 -10.19 -9.31
CA CYS A 79 1.94 -10.72 -8.28
C CYS A 79 2.60 -10.75 -6.90
N TYR A 80 3.86 -11.21 -6.83
CA TYR A 80 4.64 -11.23 -5.60
C TYR A 80 4.80 -9.82 -5.01
N HIS A 81 5.16 -8.84 -5.84
CA HIS A 81 5.29 -7.45 -5.39
C HIS A 81 3.96 -6.88 -4.87
N ALA A 82 2.85 -7.16 -5.55
CA ALA A 82 1.53 -6.77 -5.08
C ALA A 82 1.23 -7.36 -3.68
N MET A 83 1.60 -8.63 -3.45
CA MET A 83 1.43 -9.28 -2.16
C MET A 83 2.27 -8.65 -1.05
N VAL A 84 3.55 -8.37 -1.31
CA VAL A 84 4.44 -7.76 -0.31
C VAL A 84 3.95 -6.36 0.07
N MET A 85 3.53 -5.56 -0.92
CA MET A 85 2.92 -4.24 -0.66
C MET A 85 1.66 -4.35 0.20
N VAL A 86 0.76 -5.29 -0.11
CA VAL A 86 -0.47 -5.53 0.67
C VAL A 86 -0.15 -5.96 2.10
N LYS A 87 0.86 -6.82 2.32
CA LYS A 87 1.29 -7.20 3.67
C LYS A 87 1.87 -6.03 4.45
N ALA A 88 2.71 -5.21 3.82
CA ALA A 88 3.24 -4.01 4.45
C ALA A 88 2.09 -3.05 4.85
N CYS A 89 1.06 -2.94 4.01
CA CYS A 89 -0.13 -2.16 4.33
C CYS A 89 -0.92 -2.71 5.52
N ALA A 90 -1.11 -4.03 5.57
CA ALA A 90 -1.78 -4.68 6.70
C ALA A 90 -1.03 -4.44 8.01
N ALA A 91 0.31 -4.56 8.00
CA ALA A 91 1.16 -4.28 9.17
C ALA A 91 1.08 -2.82 9.62
N GLN A 92 1.12 -1.87 8.68
CA GLN A 92 1.01 -0.44 9.00
C GLN A 92 -0.34 -0.08 9.67
N MET A 93 -1.42 -0.78 9.28
CA MET A 93 -2.74 -0.59 9.86
C MET A 93 -3.01 -1.44 11.10
N GLY A 94 -2.10 -2.35 11.48
CA GLY A 94 -2.27 -3.28 12.61
C GLY A 94 -3.36 -4.31 12.39
N VAL A 95 -3.51 -4.81 11.16
CA VAL A 95 -4.50 -5.82 10.75
C VAL A 95 -3.83 -7.01 10.05
N GLU A 96 -2.66 -7.43 10.56
CA GLU A 96 -1.89 -8.53 9.96
C GLU A 96 -2.65 -9.86 9.89
N GLU A 97 -3.70 -10.05 10.68
CA GLU A 97 -4.56 -11.24 10.63
C GLU A 97 -5.21 -11.45 9.25
N GLU A 98 -5.47 -10.39 8.50
CA GLU A 98 -6.09 -10.46 7.16
C GLU A 98 -5.16 -11.10 6.11
N VAL A 99 -3.85 -11.06 6.37
CA VAL A 99 -2.79 -11.62 5.51
C VAL A 99 -2.06 -12.78 6.20
N GLU A 100 -2.55 -13.22 7.35
CA GLU A 100 -1.98 -14.35 8.08
C GLU A 100 -2.05 -15.63 7.23
N GLY A 101 -0.96 -16.40 7.24
CA GLY A 101 -0.84 -17.63 6.47
C GLY A 101 -0.66 -17.44 4.96
N TRP A 102 -0.53 -16.21 4.46
CA TRP A 102 -0.12 -15.98 3.08
C TRP A 102 1.33 -16.42 2.88
N ARG A 103 1.54 -17.30 1.90
CA ARG A 103 2.85 -17.67 1.37
C ARG A 103 3.04 -16.96 0.03
N GLU A 104 3.79 -15.87 0.03
CA GLU A 104 3.86 -14.91 -1.06
C GLU A 104 4.27 -15.55 -2.38
N GLU A 105 5.27 -16.43 -2.36
CA GLU A 105 5.74 -17.12 -3.57
C GLU A 105 4.68 -18.08 -4.12
N GLU A 106 4.06 -18.90 -3.26
CA GLU A 106 3.06 -19.88 -3.66
C GLU A 106 1.79 -19.21 -4.20
N GLU A 107 1.30 -18.18 -3.52
CA GLU A 107 0.11 -17.42 -3.92
C GLU A 107 0.39 -16.58 -5.17
N ALA A 108 1.57 -15.97 -5.32
CA ALA A 108 1.94 -15.25 -6.53
C ALA A 108 1.98 -16.17 -7.75
N VAL A 109 2.52 -17.39 -7.60
CA VAL A 109 2.48 -18.43 -8.65
C VAL A 109 1.03 -18.83 -8.95
N GLY A 110 0.20 -19.01 -7.92
CA GLY A 110 -1.23 -19.31 -8.08
C GLY A 110 -1.97 -18.24 -8.89
N ILE A 111 -1.79 -16.97 -8.53
CA ILE A 111 -2.37 -15.82 -9.24
C ILE A 111 -1.87 -15.77 -10.68
N ALA A 112 -0.55 -15.84 -10.90
CA ALA A 112 0.04 -15.78 -12.24
C ALA A 112 -0.37 -16.94 -13.15
N SER A 113 -0.66 -18.10 -12.54
CA SER A 113 -1.21 -19.28 -13.24
C SER A 113 -2.72 -19.18 -13.50
N GLY A 114 -3.38 -18.10 -13.07
CA GLY A 114 -4.82 -17.88 -13.26
C GLY A 114 -5.70 -18.69 -12.30
N VAL A 115 -5.16 -19.17 -11.18
CA VAL A 115 -5.92 -19.89 -10.15
C VAL A 115 -6.91 -18.93 -9.51
N SER A 116 -8.19 -19.09 -9.84
CA SER A 116 -9.23 -18.12 -9.48
C SER A 116 -9.37 -17.93 -7.97
N THR A 117 -9.13 -18.97 -7.15
CA THR A 117 -9.19 -18.85 -5.69
C THR A 117 -8.11 -17.92 -5.14
N SER A 118 -6.88 -18.02 -5.61
CA SER A 118 -5.78 -17.13 -5.21
C SER A 118 -6.05 -15.69 -5.63
N VAL A 119 -6.54 -15.48 -6.86
CA VAL A 119 -6.91 -14.12 -7.32
C VAL A 119 -8.04 -13.54 -6.48
N LEU A 120 -9.11 -14.30 -6.24
CA LEU A 120 -10.26 -13.84 -5.46
C LEU A 120 -9.85 -13.53 -4.02
N ARG A 121 -9.03 -14.38 -3.40
CA ARG A 121 -8.48 -14.16 -2.05
C ARG A 121 -7.70 -12.85 -2.00
N PHE A 122 -6.80 -12.63 -2.96
CA PHE A 122 -6.02 -11.39 -3.04
C PHE A 122 -6.93 -10.16 -3.18
N LEU A 123 -7.86 -10.18 -4.13
CA LEU A 123 -8.77 -9.05 -4.38
C LEU A 123 -9.68 -8.77 -3.18
N HIS A 124 -10.16 -9.82 -2.51
CA HIS A 124 -10.97 -9.69 -1.30
C HIS A 124 -10.17 -9.02 -0.18
N THR A 125 -8.98 -9.53 0.13
CA THR A 125 -8.11 -8.93 1.17
C THR A 125 -7.75 -7.49 0.82
N CYS A 126 -7.38 -7.21 -0.43
CA CYS A 126 -7.07 -5.84 -0.86
C CYS A 126 -8.29 -4.92 -0.62
N ARG A 127 -9.50 -5.34 -1.04
CA ARG A 127 -10.73 -4.58 -0.79
C ARG A 127 -11.00 -4.36 0.70
N THR A 128 -10.77 -5.37 1.54
CA THR A 128 -10.89 -5.25 3.00
C THR A 128 -9.92 -4.22 3.55
N LEU A 129 -8.64 -4.27 3.16
CA LEU A 129 -7.64 -3.28 3.57
C LEU A 129 -7.98 -1.86 3.12
N PHE A 130 -8.56 -1.69 1.92
CA PHE A 130 -9.08 -0.40 1.48
C PHE A 130 -10.17 0.15 2.41
N ARG A 131 -11.02 -0.71 2.98
CA ARG A 131 -12.03 -0.29 3.96
C ARG A 131 -11.40 0.07 5.30
N TYR A 132 -10.39 -0.66 5.76
CA TYR A 132 -9.64 -0.28 6.96
C TYR A 132 -8.91 1.06 6.78
N SER A 133 -8.36 1.31 5.59
CA SER A 133 -7.67 2.57 5.29
C SER A 133 -8.57 3.80 5.43
N ASP A 134 -9.87 3.69 5.13
CA ASP A 134 -10.82 4.81 5.33
C ASP A 134 -10.92 5.21 6.82
N SER A 135 -10.87 4.22 7.72
CA SER A 135 -10.85 4.44 9.16
C SER A 135 -9.47 4.92 9.64
N TYR A 136 -8.40 4.40 9.06
CA TYR A 136 -7.01 4.73 9.39
C TYR A 136 -6.65 6.19 9.05
N SER A 137 -7.05 6.67 7.87
CA SER A 137 -6.82 8.07 7.48
C SER A 137 -7.54 9.04 8.43
N HIS A 138 -8.68 8.66 9.00
CA HIS A 138 -9.46 9.51 9.90
C HIS A 138 -8.80 9.68 11.29
N SER A 139 -8.04 8.68 11.76
CA SER A 139 -7.31 8.74 13.04
C SER A 139 -5.96 9.43 12.91
N HIS A 140 -5.26 9.28 11.79
CA HIS A 140 -3.94 9.90 11.56
C HIS A 140 -3.99 11.35 11.05
N SER A 141 -5.14 11.81 10.53
CA SER A 141 -5.30 13.22 10.08
C SER A 141 -5.54 14.23 11.22
N ARG A 142 -5.58 13.81 12.49
CA ARG A 142 -5.78 14.70 13.66
C ARG A 142 -4.48 15.20 14.32
N GLY A 143 -3.34 15.02 13.66
CA GLY A 143 -2.01 15.37 14.18
C GLY A 143 -1.39 16.68 13.66
N GLY A 144 -2.15 17.57 13.04
CA GLY A 144 -1.68 18.91 12.61
C GLY A 144 -2.47 20.00 13.33
N GLY A 145 -1.88 20.60 14.35
CA GLY A 145 -2.53 21.60 15.19
C GLY A 145 -2.61 22.99 14.57
N ASP A 146 -3.70 23.67 14.90
CA ASP A 146 -3.75 25.08 15.28
C ASP A 146 -4.63 25.07 16.56
N GLY A 147 -4.21 25.50 17.75
CA GLY A 147 -3.30 26.61 17.99
C GLY A 147 -4.04 27.88 18.45
N ASP A 148 -5.32 27.83 18.82
CA ASP A 148 -6.02 28.98 19.38
C ASP A 148 -6.24 28.80 20.89
N GLY A 149 -5.29 29.35 21.63
CA GLY A 149 -5.39 29.56 23.06
C GLY A 149 -6.20 30.82 23.36
N ASP A 150 -7.26 30.66 24.15
CA ASP A 150 -7.83 31.74 24.95
C ASP A 150 -8.37 31.15 26.26
N GLY A 151 -7.71 31.51 27.36
CA GLY A 151 -8.00 30.98 28.69
C GLY A 151 -7.13 31.62 29.77
N GLU A 152 -7.45 32.87 30.10
CA GLU A 152 -6.92 33.60 31.25
C GLU A 152 -6.93 32.78 32.56
N ARG A 153 -5.81 32.78 33.29
CA ARG A 153 -5.67 33.36 34.66
C ARG A 153 -4.30 33.03 35.25
N GLY A 154 -3.64 34.07 35.75
CA GLY A 154 -2.25 34.01 36.16
C GLY A 154 -1.95 33.40 37.53
N SER A 155 -0.66 33.38 37.85
CA SER A 155 -0.16 33.71 39.19
C SER A 155 1.35 33.91 39.11
N VAL A 156 1.78 35.02 39.68
CA VAL A 156 3.15 35.42 40.00
C VAL A 156 3.89 34.32 40.77
N ARG A 157 5.15 34.05 40.41
CA ARG A 157 6.29 34.11 41.34
C ARG A 157 7.64 33.98 40.64
N GLU A 158 8.44 35.01 40.86
CA GLU A 158 9.87 35.13 40.56
C GLU A 158 10.69 34.06 41.29
N ARG A 159 11.69 33.50 40.60
CA ARG A 159 13.07 33.28 41.11
C ARG A 159 13.93 32.66 40.02
N GLU A 160 14.75 33.47 39.37
CA GLU A 160 15.98 32.99 38.75
C GLU A 160 17.17 33.44 39.60
N GLU A 161 17.76 32.49 40.30
CA GLU A 161 19.15 32.56 40.75
C GLU A 161 20.04 32.17 39.56
N GLY A 162 20.99 33.03 39.20
CA GLY A 162 21.90 32.74 38.09
C GLY A 162 23.05 33.72 37.97
N LYS A 163 23.96 33.68 38.96
CA LYS A 163 25.29 34.31 38.94
C LYS A 163 26.01 34.10 37.60
N GLY A 164 26.43 35.19 36.96
CA GLY A 164 27.40 35.18 35.85
C GLY A 164 28.22 36.46 35.90
N ASN A 165 29.53 36.30 36.09
CA ASN A 165 30.46 37.30 36.61
C ASN A 165 30.96 38.27 35.53
N ASN A 166 31.22 39.52 35.93
CA ASN A 166 31.79 40.60 35.12
C ASN A 166 33.32 40.48 34.98
N GLY A 167 33.83 40.97 33.85
CA GLY A 167 35.22 41.46 33.70
C GLY A 167 36.09 40.59 32.79
N GLY A 168 36.78 41.11 31.79
CA GLY A 168 37.00 42.50 31.45
C GLY A 168 37.77 42.64 30.15
N VAL A 169 37.59 43.83 29.56
CA VAL A 169 38.32 44.39 28.43
C VAL A 169 39.74 44.77 28.88
N LYS A 170 40.76 44.48 28.07
CA LYS A 170 41.74 45.49 27.62
C LYS A 170 42.76 44.96 26.59
N ALA A 171 42.97 45.86 25.62
CA ALA A 171 44.16 46.12 24.80
C ALA A 171 44.53 45.09 23.73
#